data_AF-A0A937LZQ9-F1
#
_entry.id   AF-A0A937LZQ9-F1
#
_cell.length_a   1.000
_cell.length_b   1.000
_cell.length_c   1.000
_cell.angle_alpha   90.00
_cell.angle_beta   90.00
_cell.angle_gamma   90.00
#
_symmetry.space_group_name_H-M   'P 1'
#
loop_
_entity.id
_entity.type
_entity.pdbx_description
1 polymer ?
#
loop_
_entity_poly.entity_id
_entity_poly.type
_entity_poly.pdbx_seq_one_letter_code
_entity_poly.pdbx_strand_id
1 'polypeptide(L)'
;MSLIRKYTGNLLLMAAAITASTSSFAADTGEQLALCKGASKELYGEGTRVRMYGTKSYKGILTLKLKVTPEDGDPVTLQCVGDAEAEQRVVLKNKEGEEIAS
;
A
#
# COMPACT_ATOMS: atom_id res chain seq x y z
N MET A 1 -54.80 44.84 13.74
CA MET A 1 -53.73 44.13 14.49
C MET A 1 -52.71 43.61 13.49
N SER A 2 -51.62 44.37 13.29
CA SER A 2 -50.46 43.95 12.49
C SER A 2 -49.53 43.11 13.34
N LEU A 3 -49.13 41.92 12.90
CA LEU A 3 -47.95 41.19 13.38
C LEU A 3 -47.60 40.06 12.39
N ILE A 4 -47.05 40.42 11.22
CA ILE A 4 -46.29 39.48 10.37
C ILE A 4 -44.83 39.67 10.75
N ARG A 5 -44.34 38.82 11.66
CA ARG A 5 -42.95 38.85 12.13
C ARG A 5 -42.11 37.94 11.24
N LYS A 6 -41.34 38.61 10.38
CA LYS A 6 -40.11 38.18 9.68
C LYS A 6 -39.44 36.92 10.24
N TYR A 7 -39.22 35.92 9.40
CA TYR A 7 -38.02 35.07 9.45
C TYR A 7 -37.54 34.77 8.02
N THR A 8 -36.98 35.80 7.40
CA THR A 8 -35.94 35.64 6.37
C THR A 8 -34.68 35.13 7.07
N GLY A 9 -34.47 33.82 7.04
CA GLY A 9 -33.27 33.16 7.53
C GLY A 9 -32.70 32.29 6.44
N ASN A 10 -31.76 32.86 5.68
CA ASN A 10 -31.01 32.24 4.60
C ASN A 10 -30.23 31.02 5.13
N LEU A 11 -30.75 29.80 4.96
CA LEU A 11 -30.07 28.57 5.36
C LEU A 11 -29.22 28.03 4.20
N LEU A 12 -28.18 28.80 3.86
CA LEU A 12 -27.04 28.33 3.07
C LEU A 12 -26.08 27.66 4.05
N LEU A 13 -26.16 26.33 4.17
CA LEU A 13 -25.16 25.54 4.88
C LEU A 13 -24.46 24.62 3.88
N MET A 14 -23.21 25.00 3.62
CA MET A 14 -22.19 24.30 2.84
C MET A 14 -22.19 22.79 3.08
N ALA A 15 -22.38 22.00 2.02
CA ALA A 15 -21.81 20.66 1.92
C ALA A 15 -20.48 20.76 1.17
N ALA A 16 -19.47 21.33 1.82
CA ALA A 16 -18.12 21.41 1.28
C ALA A 16 -17.38 20.08 1.55
N ALA A 17 -17.13 19.35 0.46
CA ALA A 17 -16.03 18.42 0.20
C ALA A 17 -15.41 17.67 1.39
N ILE A 18 -15.78 16.39 1.53
CA ILE A 18 -14.88 15.37 2.10
C ILE A 18 -14.39 14.50 0.93
N THR A 19 -13.43 15.00 0.17
CA THR A 19 -12.66 14.20 -0.80
C THR A 19 -11.18 14.46 -0.58
N ALA A 20 -10.67 14.06 0.57
CA ALA A 20 -9.24 14.13 0.85
C ALA A 20 -8.86 13.01 1.80
N SER A 21 -8.29 11.92 1.25
CA SER A 21 -7.29 11.03 1.87
C SER A 21 -7.14 9.66 1.17
N THR A 22 -7.23 9.57 -0.16
CA THR A 22 -6.86 8.34 -0.89
C THR A 22 -5.47 8.40 -1.53
N SER A 23 -4.83 9.58 -1.57
CA SER A 23 -3.55 9.79 -2.27
C SER A 23 -2.33 9.23 -1.52
N SER A 24 -2.34 9.22 -0.18
CA SER A 24 -1.17 8.80 0.61
C SER A 24 -0.90 7.30 0.54
N PHE A 25 -1.93 6.47 0.46
CA PHE A 25 -1.79 5.01 0.38
C PHE A 25 -1.15 4.54 -0.94
N ALA A 26 -1.42 5.23 -2.05
CA ALA A 26 -0.90 4.85 -3.36
C ALA A 26 0.59 5.16 -3.52
N ALA A 27 1.05 6.30 -2.98
CA ALA A 27 2.46 6.69 -3.00
C ALA A 27 3.31 5.74 -2.15
N ASP A 28 2.85 5.45 -0.93
CA ASP A 28 3.50 4.54 0.03
C ASP A 28 3.62 3.11 -0.52
N THR A 29 2.57 2.61 -1.17
CA THR A 29 2.58 1.30 -1.85
C THR A 29 3.61 1.24 -3.01
N GLY A 30 3.77 2.34 -3.75
CA GLY A 30 4.70 2.42 -4.88
C GLY A 30 6.16 2.34 -4.44
N GLU A 31 6.49 3.06 -3.37
CA GLU A 31 7.83 3.07 -2.79
C GLU A 31 8.18 1.71 -2.15
N GLN A 32 7.27 1.15 -1.35
CA GLN A 32 7.44 -0.20 -0.81
C GLN A 32 7.63 -1.23 -1.93
N LEU A 33 6.87 -1.15 -3.03
CA LEU A 33 7.02 -2.05 -4.16
C LEU A 33 8.40 -1.94 -4.83
N ALA A 34 8.96 -0.74 -4.95
CA ALA A 34 10.29 -0.54 -5.52
C ALA A 34 11.37 -1.21 -4.65
N LEU A 35 11.30 -1.03 -3.33
CA LEU A 35 12.17 -1.69 -2.37
C LEU A 35 12.05 -3.22 -2.44
N CYS A 36 10.81 -3.74 -2.44
CA CYS A 36 10.58 -5.18 -2.56
C CYS A 36 11.14 -5.79 -3.85
N LYS A 37 11.07 -5.05 -4.97
CA LYS A 37 11.66 -5.47 -6.24
C LYS A 37 13.18 -5.51 -6.15
N GLY A 38 13.79 -4.53 -5.50
CA GLY A 38 15.23 -4.49 -5.22
C GLY A 38 15.67 -5.71 -4.41
N ALA A 39 15.06 -5.91 -3.24
CA ALA A 39 15.35 -7.05 -2.37
C ALA A 39 15.14 -8.41 -3.08
N SER A 40 14.09 -8.54 -3.89
CA SER A 40 13.84 -9.77 -4.66
C SER A 40 14.92 -10.05 -5.70
N LYS A 41 15.45 -8.99 -6.34
CA LYS A 41 16.54 -9.10 -7.32
C LYS A 41 17.89 -9.36 -6.67
N GLU A 42 18.12 -8.82 -5.48
CA GLU A 42 19.32 -9.14 -4.71
C GLU A 42 19.32 -10.62 -4.30
N LEU A 43 18.16 -11.15 -3.92
CA LEU A 43 18.01 -12.55 -3.51
C LEU A 43 18.05 -13.55 -4.68
N TYR A 44 17.36 -13.27 -5.78
CA TYR A 44 17.19 -14.21 -6.90
C TYR A 44 17.98 -13.85 -8.17
N GLY A 45 18.74 -12.76 -8.16
CA GLY A 45 19.51 -12.25 -9.29
C GLY A 45 18.79 -11.14 -10.09
N GLU A 46 19.57 -10.30 -10.77
CA GLU A 46 19.07 -9.08 -11.42
C GLU A 46 18.05 -9.31 -12.55
N GLY A 47 18.18 -10.41 -13.30
CA GLY A 47 17.24 -10.78 -14.36
C GLY A 47 15.88 -11.31 -13.86
N THR A 48 15.71 -11.40 -12.53
CA THR A 48 14.46 -11.79 -11.91
C THR A 48 13.31 -10.85 -12.28
N ARG A 49 12.22 -11.45 -12.75
CA ARG A 49 10.96 -10.75 -13.03
C ARG A 49 10.09 -10.76 -11.78
N VAL A 50 9.74 -9.56 -11.30
CA VAL A 50 8.89 -9.40 -10.12
C VAL A 50 7.57 -8.75 -10.52
N ARG A 51 6.45 -9.41 -10.21
CA ARG A 51 5.10 -8.90 -10.43
C ARG A 51 4.32 -8.87 -9.13
N MET A 52 3.76 -7.72 -8.78
CA MET A 52 2.75 -7.65 -7.73
C MET A 52 1.42 -8.15 -8.28
N TYR A 53 0.76 -9.06 -7.56
CA TYR A 53 -0.57 -9.57 -7.95
C TYR A 53 -1.67 -9.19 -6.96
N GLY A 54 -1.30 -8.60 -5.81
CA GLY A 54 -2.27 -8.06 -4.87
C GLY A 54 -1.60 -7.48 -3.64
N THR A 55 -2.42 -6.93 -2.78
CA THR A 55 -2.04 -6.43 -1.46
C THR A 55 -2.94 -7.04 -0.40
N LYS A 56 -2.46 -7.10 0.83
CA LYS A 56 -3.23 -7.48 2.01
C LYS A 56 -2.87 -6.50 3.12
N SER A 57 -3.86 -5.86 3.71
CA SER A 57 -3.65 -5.09 4.94
C SER A 57 -4.27 -5.85 6.12
N TYR A 58 -3.53 -5.96 7.21
CA TYR A 58 -4.03 -6.54 8.46
C TYR A 58 -3.44 -5.82 9.66
N LYS A 59 -4.30 -5.38 10.59
CA LYS A 59 -3.90 -4.60 11.78
C LYS A 59 -3.00 -3.39 11.44
N GLY A 60 -3.26 -2.72 10.32
CA GLY A 60 -2.47 -1.57 9.87
C GLY A 60 -1.18 -1.93 9.14
N ILE A 61 -0.80 -3.20 9.04
CA ILE A 61 0.38 -3.65 8.31
C ILE A 61 0.00 -3.93 6.87
N LEU A 62 0.62 -3.24 5.92
CA LEU A 62 0.47 -3.46 4.48
C LEU A 62 1.47 -4.52 3.98
N THR A 63 0.95 -5.59 3.40
CA THR A 63 1.71 -6.66 2.77
C THR A 63 1.47 -6.66 1.26
N LEU A 64 2.53 -6.54 0.47
CA LEU A 64 2.50 -6.73 -0.98
C LEU A 64 2.68 -8.21 -1.29
N LYS A 65 1.84 -8.76 -2.17
CA LYS A 65 1.97 -10.14 -2.64
C LYS A 65 2.64 -10.14 -4.00
N LEU A 66 3.76 -10.81 -4.08
CA LEU A 66 4.64 -10.81 -5.24
C LEU A 66 4.70 -12.22 -5.84
N LYS A 67 4.67 -12.27 -7.17
CA LYS A 67 5.11 -13.41 -7.94
C LYS A 67 6.48 -13.08 -8.52
N VAL A 68 7.46 -13.86 -8.12
CA VAL A 68 8.87 -13.69 -8.47
C VAL A 68 9.26 -14.83 -9.39
N THR A 69 9.83 -14.51 -10.54
CA THR A 69 10.27 -15.50 -11.54
C THR A 69 11.75 -15.25 -11.80
N PRO A 70 12.65 -16.06 -11.21
CA PRO A 70 14.08 -16.04 -11.50
C PRO A 70 14.33 -16.36 -12.99
N GLU A 71 15.53 -16.05 -13.52
CA GLU A 71 15.86 -16.34 -14.92
C GLU A 71 15.79 -17.84 -15.26
N ASP A 72 16.38 -18.68 -14.40
CA ASP A 72 16.48 -20.13 -14.61
C ASP A 72 15.67 -20.93 -13.57
N GLY A 73 14.58 -20.36 -13.06
CA GLY A 73 13.83 -20.95 -11.93
C GLY A 73 12.32 -20.92 -12.07
N ASP A 74 11.66 -21.76 -11.28
CA ASP A 74 10.21 -21.76 -11.17
C ASP A 74 9.69 -20.48 -10.50
N PRO A 75 8.50 -19.99 -10.90
CA PRO A 75 7.88 -18.86 -10.23
C PRO A 75 7.58 -19.16 -8.76
N VAL A 76 8.10 -18.33 -7.87
CA VAL A 76 7.83 -18.39 -6.43
C VAL A 76 6.89 -17.25 -6.01
N THR A 77 6.17 -17.47 -4.91
CA THR A 77 5.27 -16.48 -4.34
C THR A 77 5.84 -15.95 -3.03
N LEU A 78 6.01 -14.64 -2.94
CA LEU A 78 6.54 -13.96 -1.77
C LEU A 78 5.53 -12.96 -1.22
N GLN A 79 5.66 -12.69 0.07
CA GLN A 79 5.01 -11.60 0.78
C GLN A 79 6.08 -10.58 1.13
N CYS A 80 5.85 -9.31 0.82
CA CYS A 80 6.76 -8.24 1.16
C CYS A 80 6.07 -7.24 2.08
N VAL A 81 6.67 -6.98 3.23
CA VAL A 81 6.12 -6.10 4.25
C VAL A 81 7.09 -4.95 4.47
N GLY A 82 6.60 -3.71 4.55
CA GLY A 82 7.43 -2.59 4.98
C GLY A 82 7.84 -2.80 6.44
N ASP A 83 9.11 -2.59 6.74
CA ASP A 83 9.58 -2.59 8.12
C ASP A 83 9.13 -1.28 8.78
N ALA A 84 8.31 -1.38 9.82
CA ALA A 84 7.75 -0.20 10.48
C ALA A 84 8.76 0.48 11.42
N GLU A 85 9.85 -0.20 11.79
CA GLU A 85 10.87 0.29 12.71
C GLU A 85 12.08 0.89 11.97
N ALA A 86 12.34 0.44 10.74
CA ALA A 86 13.37 0.96 9.87
C ALA A 86 12.76 1.63 8.63
N GLU A 87 12.83 2.96 8.59
CA GLU A 87 12.49 3.72 7.39
C GLU A 87 13.29 3.17 6.19
N GLN A 88 12.59 2.78 5.13
CA GLN A 88 13.14 2.23 3.88
C GLN A 88 13.68 0.78 3.92
N ARG A 89 13.27 -0.04 4.89
CA ARG A 89 13.50 -1.49 4.84
C ARG A 89 12.24 -2.27 4.52
N VAL A 90 12.43 -3.44 3.91
CA VAL A 90 11.36 -4.37 3.59
C VAL A 90 11.75 -5.78 3.97
N VAL A 91 10.80 -6.53 4.51
CA VAL A 91 11.00 -7.93 4.87
C VAL A 91 10.31 -8.81 3.83
N LEU A 92 11.09 -9.67 3.18
CA LEU A 92 10.59 -10.71 2.28
C LEU A 92 10.28 -11.97 3.07
N LYS A 93 9.07 -12.48 2.86
CA LYS A 93 8.56 -13.69 3.49
C LYS A 93 8.07 -14.68 2.43
N ASN A 94 8.19 -15.97 2.72
CA ASN A 94 7.62 -17.01 1.88
C ASN A 94 6.08 -17.07 2.03
N LYS A 95 5.43 -18.02 1.35
CA LYS A 95 3.97 -18.23 1.43
C LYS A 95 3.48 -18.61 2.84
N GLU A 96 4.36 -19.20 3.65
CA GLU A 96 4.09 -19.66 5.03
C GLU A 96 4.28 -18.52 6.05
N GLY A 97 4.87 -17.40 5.62
CA GLY A 97 5.12 -16.22 6.44
C GLY A 97 6.48 -16.22 7.11
N GLU A 98 7.35 -17.18 6.78
CA GLU A 98 8.72 -17.22 7.26
C GLU A 98 9.56 -16.17 6.53
N GLU A 99 10.38 -15.44 7.28
CA GLU A 99 11.32 -14.47 6.74
C GLU A 99 12.44 -15.18 5.99
N ILE A 100 12.76 -14.69 4.80
CA ILE A 100 13.83 -15.23 3.95
C ILE A 100 14.87 -14.16 3.57
N ALA A 101 14.53 -12.88 3.67
CA ALA A 101 15.44 -11.75 3.48
C ALA A 101 14.86 -10.46 4.10
N SER A 102 15.73 -9.53 4.49
CA SER A 102 15.42 -8.21 5.07
C SER A 102 16.43 -7.14 4.68
#